data_AF-A0A2D4JAD7-F1
#
_entry.id   AF-A0A2D4JAD7-F1
#
_cell.length_a   1.000
_cell.length_b   1.000
_cell.length_c   1.000
_cell.angle_alpha   90.00
_cell.angle_beta   90.00
_cell.angle_gamma   90.00
#
_symmetry.space_group_name_H-M   'P 1'
#
loop_
_entity.id
_entity.type
_entity.pdbx_description
1 polymer ?
#
loop_
_entity_poly.entity_id
_entity_poly.type
_entity_poly.pdbx_seq_one_letter_code
_entity_poly.pdbx_strand_id
1 'polypeptide(L)'
;DIEEYHDFLNNGGGACLFNKPSKLLDPPECGNGFVETGEECDCGTQSECHVEGEDCCSSCTLTANSQCSNGLCCRKCQFELKGVICREAVNDCDIPETCRG
;
A
#
# COMPACT_ATOMS: atom_id res chain seq x y z
N ASP A 1 6.84 -1.26 -24.23
CA ASP A 1 6.80 0.17 -23.82
C ASP A 1 5.84 0.40 -22.65
N ILE A 2 5.73 1.61 -22.10
CA ILE A 2 4.82 1.89 -20.96
C ILE A 2 3.36 1.60 -21.32
N GLU A 3 2.90 2.00 -22.51
CA GLU A 3 1.53 1.76 -22.97
C GLU A 3 1.17 0.27 -23.02
N GLU A 4 2.07 -0.55 -23.59
CA GLU A 4 1.89 -2.01 -23.68
C GLU A 4 1.79 -2.66 -22.29
N TYR A 5 2.51 -2.15 -21.30
CA TYR A 5 2.41 -2.63 -19.91
C TYR A 5 1.05 -2.26 -19.30
N HIS A 6 0.56 -1.03 -19.52
CA HIS A 6 -0.79 -0.64 -19.09
C HIS A 6 -1.87 -1.49 -19.75
N ASP A 7 -1.76 -1.75 -21.05
CA ASP A 7 -2.69 -2.61 -21.77
C ASP A 7 -2.68 -4.03 -21.20
N PHE A 8 -1.52 -4.59 -20.87
CA PHE A 8 -1.42 -5.89 -20.22
C PHE A 8 -2.16 -5.94 -18.88
N LEU A 9 -1.98 -4.92 -18.02
CA LEU A 9 -2.67 -4.83 -16.74
C LEU A 9 -4.20 -4.66 -16.92
N ASN A 10 -4.63 -3.80 -17.84
CA ASN A 10 -6.04 -3.56 -18.13
C ASN A 10 -6.75 -4.79 -18.74
N ASN A 11 -5.99 -5.67 -19.41
CA ASN A 11 -6.48 -6.95 -19.89
C ASN A 11 -6.51 -8.05 -18.81
N GLY A 12 -6.27 -7.70 -17.54
CA GLY A 12 -6.30 -8.64 -16.39
C GLY A 12 -4.99 -9.41 -16.17
N GLY A 13 -3.93 -9.05 -16.88
CA GLY A 13 -2.60 -9.58 -16.65
C GLY A 13 -1.97 -9.06 -15.35
N GLY A 14 -1.05 -9.85 -14.76
CA GLY A 14 -0.23 -9.35 -13.66
C GLY A 14 -0.91 -9.26 -12.29
N ALA A 15 -2.03 -9.97 -12.07
CA ALA A 15 -2.74 -9.96 -10.79
C ALA A 15 -1.85 -10.29 -9.56
N CYS A 16 -0.77 -11.07 -9.73
CA CYS A 16 0.19 -11.39 -8.66
C CYS A 16 1.21 -10.27 -8.35
N LEU A 17 1.11 -9.11 -9.00
CA LEU A 17 2.02 -7.98 -8.78
C LEU A 17 1.49 -6.99 -7.74
N PHE A 18 0.25 -7.14 -7.28
CA PHE A 18 -0.40 -6.19 -6.36
C PHE A 18 -0.20 -6.52 -4.87
N ASN A 19 0.50 -7.61 -4.54
CA ASN A 19 0.86 -7.93 -3.16
C ASN A 19 2.20 -7.30 -2.76
N LYS A 20 2.17 -6.40 -1.78
CA LYS A 20 3.37 -5.79 -1.20
C LYS A 20 4.08 -6.78 -0.27
N PRO A 21 5.38 -7.09 -0.47
CA PRO A 21 6.17 -7.88 0.45
C PRO A 21 6.35 -7.20 1.82
N SER A 22 6.57 -7.99 2.88
CA SER A 22 6.82 -7.50 4.25
C SER A 22 8.13 -8.03 4.86
N LYS A 23 8.88 -8.84 4.12
CA LYS A 23 10.19 -9.35 4.55
C LYS A 23 11.06 -9.45 3.32
N LEU A 24 12.07 -8.60 3.26
CA LEU A 24 13.10 -8.67 2.25
C LEU A 24 14.23 -9.60 2.71
N LEU A 25 15.16 -9.90 1.80
CA LEU A 25 16.33 -10.73 2.11
C LEU A 25 17.46 -9.92 2.75
N ASP A 26 17.42 -8.60 2.58
CA ASP A 26 18.36 -7.65 3.15
C ASP A 26 17.96 -7.26 4.59
N PRO A 27 18.87 -6.65 5.37
CA PRO A 27 18.53 -6.10 6.68
C PRO A 27 17.45 -5.01 6.58
N PRO A 28 16.58 -4.87 7.61
CA PRO A 28 15.55 -3.82 7.62
C PRO A 28 16.09 -2.41 7.44
N GLU A 29 15.42 -1.61 6.62
CA GLU A 29 15.78 -0.21 6.36
C GLU A 29 14.56 0.72 6.41
N CYS A 30 14.46 1.51 7.48
CA CYS A 30 13.39 2.48 7.63
C CYS A 30 13.45 3.59 6.57
N GLY A 31 12.38 3.69 5.77
CA GLY A 31 12.22 4.66 4.70
C GLY A 31 12.39 4.07 3.29
N ASN A 32 12.47 2.74 3.18
CA ASN A 32 12.49 2.02 1.90
C ASN A 32 11.07 1.71 1.38
N GLY A 33 10.06 2.00 2.20
CA GLY A 33 8.66 1.82 1.88
C GLY A 33 8.16 0.39 2.09
N PHE A 34 8.91 -0.51 2.72
CA PHE A 34 8.47 -1.86 3.07
C PHE A 34 8.37 -1.98 4.59
N VAL A 35 7.27 -2.53 5.08
CA VAL A 35 7.13 -2.75 6.54
C VAL A 35 7.88 -4.02 6.90
N GLU A 36 9.04 -3.89 7.52
CA GLU A 36 9.95 -4.99 7.84
C GLU A 36 9.93 -5.37 9.33
N THR A 37 10.81 -6.30 9.73
CA THR A 37 10.81 -6.78 11.12
C THR A 37 11.31 -5.70 12.07
N GLY A 38 10.42 -5.25 12.98
CA GLY A 38 10.71 -4.20 13.96
C GLY A 38 10.02 -2.87 13.68
N GLU A 39 9.39 -2.74 12.52
CA GLU A 39 8.67 -1.54 12.09
C GLU A 39 7.16 -1.76 12.18
N GLU A 40 6.42 -0.68 12.44
CA GLU A 40 4.95 -0.68 12.42
C GLU A 40 4.39 -0.07 11.13
N CYS A 41 5.18 0.77 10.47
CA CYS A 41 4.85 1.46 9.23
C CYS A 41 6.11 1.85 8.46
N ASP A 42 5.99 2.00 7.15
CA ASP A 42 6.99 2.66 6.31
C ASP A 42 6.28 3.33 5.12
N CYS A 43 6.30 4.67 5.11
CA CYS A 43 5.68 5.49 4.06
C CYS A 43 6.62 5.78 2.87
N GLY A 44 7.84 5.23 2.89
CA GLY A 44 8.85 5.44 1.87
C GLY A 44 9.81 6.58 2.24
N THR A 45 10.34 7.24 1.21
CA THR A 45 11.23 8.37 1.38
C THR A 45 10.50 9.55 2.04
N GLN A 46 11.26 10.51 2.61
CA GLN A 46 10.69 11.72 3.22
C GLN A 46 9.73 12.48 2.28
N SER A 47 10.05 12.53 0.98
CA SER A 47 9.20 13.16 -0.04
C SER A 47 7.91 12.39 -0.31
N GLU A 48 7.94 11.06 -0.27
CA GLU A 48 6.77 10.22 -0.47
C GLU A 48 5.86 10.25 0.76
N CYS A 49 6.43 10.19 1.95
CA CYS A 49 5.70 10.36 3.21
C CYS A 49 4.94 11.69 3.26
N HIS A 50 5.52 12.77 2.74
CA HIS A 50 4.86 14.08 2.67
C HIS A 50 3.60 14.07 1.79
N VAL A 51 3.56 13.20 0.77
CA VAL A 51 2.37 12.99 -0.07
C VAL A 51 1.36 12.13 0.68
N GLU A 52 1.81 11.05 1.32
CA GLU A 52 0.95 10.12 2.07
C GLU A 52 1.70 9.44 3.22
N GLY A 53 1.24 9.65 4.46
CA GLY A 53 1.69 8.91 5.65
C GLY A 53 2.50 9.73 6.68
N GLU A 54 2.93 10.96 6.37
CA GLU A 54 3.72 11.79 7.29
C GLU A 54 3.02 12.03 8.65
N ASP A 55 1.70 12.27 8.66
CA ASP A 55 0.95 12.46 9.91
C ASP A 55 0.78 11.17 10.72
N CYS A 56 0.98 10.02 10.07
CA CYS A 56 0.61 8.71 10.59
C CYS A 56 1.83 7.88 11.03
N CYS A 57 3.01 8.15 10.47
CA CYS A 57 4.23 7.37 10.68
C CYS A 57 5.41 8.28 11.04
N SER A 58 6.08 7.98 12.14
CA SER A 58 7.26 8.71 12.61
C SER A 58 8.35 7.72 13.01
N SER A 59 9.51 7.80 12.36
CA SER A 59 10.62 6.86 12.59
C SER A 59 10.18 5.39 12.51
N CYS A 60 9.43 5.05 11.46
CA CYS A 60 8.83 3.72 11.20
C CYS A 60 7.97 3.13 12.34
N THR A 61 7.42 4.03 13.16
CA THR A 61 6.49 3.73 14.25
C THR A 61 5.19 4.52 14.02
N LEU A 62 4.03 3.92 14.30
CA LEU A 62 2.77 4.62 14.14
C LEU A 62 2.64 5.75 15.16
N THR A 63 2.10 6.89 14.73
CA THR A 63 1.79 8.00 15.64
C THR A 63 0.61 7.64 16.55
N ALA A 64 0.44 8.41 17.64
CA ALA A 64 -0.64 8.15 18.58
C ALA A 64 -2.02 8.20 17.89
N ASN A 65 -2.83 7.16 18.13
CA ASN A 65 -4.14 6.92 17.51
C ASN A 65 -4.11 6.51 16.03
N SER A 66 -2.94 6.27 15.43
CA SER A 66 -2.84 5.76 14.06
C SER A 66 -2.97 4.24 14.02
N GLN A 67 -3.69 3.74 13.02
CA GLN A 67 -3.88 2.32 12.73
C GLN A 67 -3.12 1.89 11.47
N CYS A 68 -2.85 2.84 10.58
CA CYS A 68 -2.15 2.66 9.31
C CYS A 68 -1.38 3.93 8.94
N SER A 69 -0.49 3.85 7.96
CA SER A 69 0.30 4.98 7.45
C SER A 69 -0.15 5.44 6.06
N ASN A 70 0.08 4.59 5.06
CA ASN A 70 -0.23 4.81 3.65
C ASN A 70 -0.94 3.59 3.05
N GLY A 71 -1.57 3.78 1.89
CA GLY A 71 -2.18 2.72 1.08
C GLY A 71 -3.68 2.90 0.88
N LEU A 72 -4.22 2.19 -0.12
CA LEU A 72 -5.58 2.37 -0.62
C LEU A 72 -6.69 2.15 0.42
N CYS A 73 -6.40 1.41 1.49
CA CYS A 73 -7.33 1.15 2.60
C CYS A 73 -6.98 1.94 3.87
N CYS A 74 -6.22 3.01 3.76
CA CYS A 74 -5.89 3.92 4.86
C CYS A 74 -6.44 5.31 4.56
N ARG A 75 -7.20 5.89 5.50
CA ARG A 75 -7.71 7.26 5.40
C ARG A 75 -7.50 7.99 6.71
N LYS A 76 -6.73 9.08 6.68
CA LYS A 76 -6.43 9.90 7.87
C LYS A 76 -5.93 9.03 9.04
N CYS A 77 -4.96 8.16 8.75
CA CYS A 77 -4.36 7.22 9.70
C CYS A 77 -5.32 6.18 10.31
N GLN A 78 -6.54 6.04 9.80
CA GLN A 78 -7.49 5.00 10.22
C GLN A 78 -7.72 4.01 9.08
N PHE A 79 -8.04 2.76 9.42
CA PHE A 79 -8.46 1.81 8.41
C PHE A 79 -9.76 2.25 7.74
N GLU A 80 -9.83 2.08 6.43
CA GLU A 80 -11.07 2.18 5.69
C GLU A 80 -12.07 1.12 6.18
N LEU A 81 -13.36 1.45 6.08
CA LEU A 81 -14.41 0.51 6.48
C LEU A 81 -14.38 -0.76 5.62
N LYS A 82 -14.70 -1.90 6.24
CA LYS A 82 -14.87 -3.15 5.52
C LYS A 82 -15.89 -3.00 4.39
N GLY A 83 -15.52 -3.43 3.19
CA GLY A 83 -16.37 -3.36 2.00
C GLY A 83 -16.17 -2.11 1.14
N VAL A 84 -15.36 -1.13 1.56
CA VAL A 84 -14.91 -0.04 0.67
C VAL A 84 -14.12 -0.65 -0.48
N ILE A 85 -14.47 -0.31 -1.72
CA ILE A 85 -13.76 -0.79 -2.92
C ILE A 85 -12.41 -0.07 -3.00
N CYS A 86 -11.32 -0.85 -3.05
CA CYS A 86 -9.96 -0.34 -3.20
C CYS A 86 -9.36 -0.63 -4.58
N ARG A 87 -9.91 -1.60 -5.32
CA ARG A 87 -9.57 -1.87 -6.71
C ARG A 87 -10.81 -2.28 -7.48
N GLU A 88 -11.13 -1.53 -8.53
CA GLU A 88 -12.21 -1.90 -9.45
C GLU A 88 -11.78 -3.09 -10.33
N ALA A 89 -12.76 -3.83 -10.84
CA ALA A 89 -12.52 -4.85 -11.85
C ALA A 89 -12.09 -4.18 -13.18
N VAL A 90 -11.02 -4.68 -13.79
CA VAL A 90 -10.53 -4.12 -15.07
C VAL A 90 -11.31 -4.62 -16.29
N ASN A 91 -11.98 -5.77 -16.16
CA ASN A 91 -12.85 -6.36 -17.17
C ASN A 91 -13.87 -7.32 -16.52
N ASP A 92 -14.66 -8.00 -17.35
CA ASP A 92 -15.70 -8.95 -16.93
C ASP A 92 -15.16 -10.28 -16.37
N CYS A 93 -13.86 -10.55 -16.50
CA CYS A 93 -13.18 -11.70 -15.93
C CYS A 93 -12.57 -11.40 -14.54
N ASP A 94 -12.51 -10.14 -14.14
CA ASP A 94 -11.88 -9.68 -12.91
C ASP A 94 -12.90 -9.40 -11.80
N ILE A 95 -12.47 -9.54 -10.54
CA ILE A 95 -13.30 -9.37 -9.36
C ILE A 95 -12.83 -8.12 -8.62
N PRO A 96 -13.72 -7.17 -8.27
CA PRO A 96 -13.33 -5.99 -7.52
C PRO A 96 -12.87 -6.37 -6.11
N GLU A 97 -11.85 -5.67 -5.61
CA GLU A 97 -11.29 -5.90 -4.28
C GLU A 97 -11.81 -4.87 -3.29
N THR A 98 -12.02 -5.32 -2.05
CA THR A 98 -12.54 -4.48 -0.97
C THR A 98 -11.63 -4.51 0.26
N CYS A 99 -11.56 -3.36 0.93
CA CYS A 99 -10.89 -3.22 2.22
C CYS A 99 -11.52 -4.13 3.27
N ARG A 100 -10.69 -4.61 4.20
CA ARG A 100 -11.11 -5.61 5.20
C ARG A 100 -11.64 -5.00 6.50
N GLY A 101 -11.53 -3.69 6.67
CA GLY A 101 -11.63 -3.03 7.98
C GLY A 101 -10.28 -3.12 8.65
#